data_AF-A0A542FST1-F1
#
_entry.id   AF-A0A542FST1-F1
#
_cell.length_a   1.000
_cell.length_b   1.000
_cell.length_c   1.000
_cell.angle_alpha   90.00
_cell.angle_beta   90.00
_cell.angle_gamma   90.00
#
_symmetry.space_group_name_H-M   'P 1'
#
loop_
_entity.id
_entity.type
_entity.pdbx_description
1 polymer ?
#
loop_
_entity_poly.entity_id
_entity_poly.type
_entity_poly.pdbx_seq_one_letter_code
_entity_poly.pdbx_strand_id
1 'polypeptide(L)'
;MQRDTPPTPVSKGMERGILILLMSAAAVIGLALLLPAVRQLVLIANDETSVSLLTFTDLPASGTTDAGATISSATFESSWVVATGLSDAARWLLGLGVLFGALTAAVTIAAVVFFLLLLMWRRPFHRALITATQIAGAALLIGSILSVGLGGLGRMMAADELNPIAGDVFVVGFTFDPTVLLAGIGVLALSIVFSYGVKLQSDTKGLV
;
A
#
# COMPACT_ATOMS: atom_id res chain seq x y z
N MET A 1 0.90 37.49 -33.67
CA MET A 1 2.23 37.03 -33.20
C MET A 1 2.33 37.32 -31.71
N GLN A 2 2.07 36.32 -30.88
CA GLN A 2 2.17 36.42 -29.42
C GLN A 2 3.62 36.08 -29.05
N ARG A 3 4.34 37.04 -28.44
CA ARG A 3 5.72 36.84 -27.98
C ARG A 3 5.67 35.99 -26.72
N ASP A 4 6.11 34.74 -26.81
CA ASP A 4 6.37 33.90 -25.65
C ASP A 4 7.51 34.52 -24.84
N THR A 5 7.17 35.15 -23.73
CA THR A 5 8.17 35.56 -22.73
C THR A 5 8.68 34.32 -22.01
N PRO A 6 10.00 34.09 -21.94
CA PRO A 6 10.54 32.92 -21.25
C PRO A 6 10.18 32.96 -19.76
N PRO A 7 9.85 31.80 -19.15
CA PRO A 7 9.50 31.74 -17.73
C PRO A 7 10.65 32.27 -16.88
N THR A 8 10.33 33.14 -15.92
CA THR A 8 11.32 33.69 -14.99
C THR A 8 11.97 32.57 -14.18
N PRO A 9 13.31 32.51 -14.13
CA PRO A 9 14.01 31.43 -13.43
C PRO A 9 13.72 31.47 -11.92
N VAL A 10 13.31 30.34 -11.37
CA VAL A 10 13.08 30.13 -9.93
C VAL A 10 14.40 30.34 -9.16
N SER A 11 14.34 31.05 -8.03
CA SER A 11 15.54 31.26 -7.21
C SER A 11 16.02 29.94 -6.58
N LYS A 12 17.35 29.75 -6.47
CA LYS A 12 17.94 28.54 -5.87
C LYS A 12 17.46 28.26 -4.44
N GLY A 13 17.07 29.30 -3.70
CA GLY A 13 16.51 29.19 -2.35
C GLY A 13 15.08 28.64 -2.37
N MET A 14 14.26 29.08 -3.32
CA MET A 14 12.88 28.62 -3.47
C MET A 14 12.82 27.15 -3.92
N GLU A 15 13.71 26.72 -4.83
CA GLU A 15 13.84 25.33 -5.25
C GLU A 15 14.17 24.40 -4.05
N ARG A 16 15.16 24.77 -3.23
CA ARG A 16 15.50 24.01 -2.01
C ARG A 16 14.36 23.98 -1.00
N GLY A 17 13.67 25.10 -0.82
CA GLY A 17 12.50 25.17 0.07
C GLY A 17 11.40 24.19 -0.32
N ILE A 18 11.07 24.14 -1.62
CA ILE A 18 10.06 23.20 -2.15
C ILE A 18 10.50 21.75 -1.94
N LEU A 19 11.76 21.41 -2.20
CA LEU A 19 12.25 20.04 -2.02
C LEU A 19 12.21 19.59 -0.56
N ILE A 20 12.60 20.45 0.38
CA ILE A 20 12.54 20.15 1.82
C ILE A 20 11.08 19.98 2.27
N LEU A 21 10.17 20.83 1.77
CA LEU A 21 8.74 20.70 2.04
C LEU A 21 8.20 19.36 1.52
N LEU A 22 8.48 18.99 0.27
CA LEU A 22 8.03 17.73 -0.30
C LEU A 22 8.62 16.52 0.43
N MET A 23 9.89 16.59 0.80
CA MET A 23 10.56 15.51 1.54
C MET A 23 9.98 15.34 2.95
N SER A 24 9.75 16.44 3.67
CA SER A 24 9.12 16.40 4.99
C SER A 24 7.68 15.92 4.92
N ALA A 25 6.89 16.38 3.94
CA ALA A 25 5.54 15.89 3.70
C ALA A 25 5.52 14.39 3.40
N ALA A 26 6.40 13.90 2.51
CA ALA A 26 6.52 12.49 2.19
C ALA A 26 6.91 11.65 3.41
N ALA A 27 7.83 12.13 4.24
CA ALA A 27 8.24 11.46 5.48
C ALA A 27 7.09 11.41 6.50
N VAL A 28 6.35 12.51 6.68
CA VAL A 28 5.22 12.59 7.63
C VAL A 28 4.06 11.70 7.19
N ILE A 29 3.66 11.79 5.92
CA ILE A 29 2.63 10.93 5.35
C ILE A 29 3.05 9.48 5.46
N GLY A 30 4.32 9.19 5.14
CA GLY A 30 4.86 7.85 5.22
C GLY A 30 4.84 7.27 6.63
N LEU A 31 5.26 8.05 7.63
CA LEU A 31 5.19 7.65 9.03
C LEU A 31 3.74 7.41 9.47
N ALA A 32 2.82 8.29 9.08
CA ALA A 32 1.40 8.17 9.41
C ALA A 32 0.79 6.88 8.85
N LEU A 33 1.21 6.46 7.65
CA LEU A 33 0.77 5.19 7.03
C LEU A 33 1.34 3.94 7.70
N LEU A 34 2.45 4.05 8.44
CA LEU A 34 3.04 2.92 9.17
C LEU A 34 2.41 2.70 10.55
N LEU A 35 1.81 3.75 11.15
CA LEU A 35 1.21 3.67 12.50
C LEU A 35 0.15 2.56 12.63
N PRO A 36 -0.81 2.38 11.69
CA PRO A 36 -1.79 1.31 11.79
C PRO A 36 -1.16 -0.09 11.79
N ALA A 37 -0.10 -0.29 10.99
CA ALA A 37 0.59 -1.58 10.92
C ALA A 37 1.32 -1.90 12.22
N VAL A 38 2.00 -0.92 12.83
CA VAL A 38 2.64 -1.08 14.15
C VAL A 38 1.60 -1.40 15.21
N ARG A 39 0.48 -0.67 15.23
CA ARG A 39 -0.63 -0.95 16.16
C ARG A 39 -1.14 -2.39 16.00
N GLN A 40 -1.36 -2.84 14.76
CA GLN A 40 -1.85 -4.17 14.49
C GLN A 40 -0.85 -5.26 14.91
N LEU A 41 0.45 -5.05 14.70
CA LEU A 41 1.48 -5.98 15.17
C LEU A 41 1.51 -6.08 16.71
N VAL A 42 1.36 -4.95 17.41
CA VAL A 42 1.27 -4.93 18.88
C VAL A 42 0.03 -5.68 19.37
N LEU A 43 -1.11 -5.50 18.69
CA LEU A 43 -2.34 -6.21 19.01
C LEU A 43 -2.19 -7.73 18.83
N ILE A 44 -1.63 -8.17 17.69
CA ILE A 44 -1.34 -9.59 17.42
C ILE A 44 -0.38 -10.16 18.48
N ALA A 45 0.63 -9.40 18.90
CA ALA A 45 1.58 -9.82 19.94
C ALA A 45 0.94 -9.94 21.34
N ASN A 46 -0.13 -9.18 21.62
CA ASN A 46 -0.89 -9.23 22.87
C ASN A 46 -2.06 -10.22 22.82
N ASP A 47 -2.10 -11.11 21.82
CA ASP A 47 -3.18 -12.07 21.59
C ASP A 47 -4.56 -11.46 21.28
N GLU A 48 -4.61 -10.17 20.94
CA GLU A 48 -5.82 -9.51 20.45
C GLU A 48 -5.70 -9.35 18.94
N THR A 49 -6.28 -10.27 18.16
CA THR A 49 -6.15 -10.21 16.71
C THR A 49 -7.41 -9.62 16.09
N SER A 50 -7.30 -8.39 15.59
CA SER A 50 -8.37 -7.74 14.83
C SER A 50 -8.26 -8.11 13.34
N VAL A 51 -9.24 -8.86 12.83
CA VAL A 51 -9.24 -9.38 11.47
C VAL A 51 -10.58 -9.13 10.80
N SER A 52 -10.54 -8.65 9.56
CA SER A 52 -11.71 -8.64 8.69
C SER A 52 -11.89 -10.02 8.05
N LEU A 53 -13.00 -10.68 8.37
CA LEU A 53 -13.37 -12.00 7.83
C LEU A 53 -14.55 -11.85 6.87
N LEU A 54 -14.54 -12.65 5.80
CA LEU A 54 -15.66 -12.74 4.87
C LEU A 54 -16.80 -13.46 5.55
N THR A 55 -18.01 -12.96 5.36
CA THR A 55 -19.22 -13.60 5.88
C THR A 55 -20.30 -13.59 4.81
N PHE A 56 -21.19 -14.58 4.84
CA PHE A 56 -22.45 -14.55 4.11
C PHE A 56 -23.54 -14.85 5.12
N THR A 57 -23.98 -13.82 5.83
CA THR A 57 -25.17 -13.90 6.66
C THR A 57 -26.16 -12.84 6.24
N ASP A 58 -27.36 -13.29 5.95
CA ASP A 58 -28.50 -12.43 5.68
C ASP A 58 -28.97 -11.81 7.00
N LEU A 59 -29.28 -10.50 6.99
CA LEU A 59 -29.99 -9.92 8.13
C LEU A 59 -31.35 -10.62 8.26
N PRO A 60 -31.78 -10.99 9.48
CA PRO A 60 -33.18 -11.33 9.69
C PRO A 60 -34.01 -10.10 9.31
N ALA A 61 -34.92 -10.27 8.34
CA ALA A 61 -35.86 -9.24 7.90
C ALA A 61 -36.85 -8.91 9.02
N SER A 62 -36.40 -8.22 10.07
CA SER A 62 -37.23 -7.88 11.22
C SER A 62 -36.86 -6.48 11.68
N GLY A 63 -37.64 -5.52 11.21
CA GLY A 63 -37.52 -4.14 11.63
C GLY A 63 -38.30 -3.23 10.70
N THR A 64 -39.64 -3.27 10.80
CA THR A 64 -40.43 -2.08 10.49
C THR A 64 -39.90 -0.97 11.40
N THR A 65 -39.08 -0.09 10.85
CA THR A 65 -38.85 1.19 11.52
C THR A 65 -40.16 1.96 11.44
N ASP A 66 -40.54 2.68 12.50
CA ASP A 66 -41.72 3.55 12.54
C ASP A 66 -41.71 4.65 11.44
N ALA A 67 -40.64 4.71 10.63
CA ALA A 67 -40.42 5.58 9.49
C ALA A 67 -40.85 4.97 8.12
N GLY A 68 -41.43 3.77 8.08
CA GLY A 68 -41.99 3.18 6.85
C GLY A 68 -40.96 2.66 5.84
N ALA A 69 -39.66 2.68 6.17
CA ALA A 69 -38.62 2.07 5.35
C ALA A 69 -38.47 0.58 5.72
N THR A 70 -38.87 -0.29 4.79
CA THR A 70 -38.68 -1.75 4.91
C THR A 70 -37.43 -2.18 4.18
N ILE A 71 -36.49 -2.79 4.89
CA ILE A 71 -35.31 -3.45 4.32
C ILE A 71 -35.76 -4.79 3.74
N SER A 72 -35.69 -4.96 2.42
CA SER A 72 -36.09 -6.19 1.73
C SER A 72 -35.05 -7.31 1.83
N SER A 73 -33.78 -6.94 1.84
CA SER A 73 -32.63 -7.82 2.11
C SER A 73 -31.42 -6.96 2.44
N ALA A 74 -30.55 -7.46 3.32
CA ALA A 74 -29.26 -6.86 3.60
C ALA A 74 -28.28 -7.99 3.89
N THR A 75 -27.13 -7.95 3.22
CA THR A 75 -26.08 -8.98 3.31
C THR A 75 -24.81 -8.28 3.76
N PHE A 76 -24.14 -8.85 4.76
CA PHE A 76 -22.78 -8.42 5.13
C PHE A 76 -21.78 -9.20 4.29
N GLU A 77 -20.86 -8.52 3.61
CA GLU A 77 -19.79 -9.17 2.84
C GLU A 77 -18.51 -9.36 3.68
N SER A 78 -18.31 -8.50 4.68
CA SER A 78 -17.20 -8.59 5.62
C SER A 78 -17.61 -8.20 7.03
N SER A 79 -16.98 -8.83 8.02
CA SER A 79 -17.17 -8.55 9.43
C SER A 79 -15.82 -8.29 10.09
N TRP A 80 -15.77 -7.28 10.96
CA TRP A 80 -14.58 -6.98 11.75
C TRP A 80 -14.67 -7.74 13.07
N VAL A 81 -13.83 -8.76 13.23
CA VAL A 81 -13.82 -9.62 14.42
C VAL A 81 -12.54 -9.35 15.21
N VAL A 82 -12.69 -9.16 16.52
CA VAL A 82 -11.58 -9.16 17.46
C VAL A 82 -11.61 -10.50 18.16
N ALA A 83 -10.62 -11.34 17.87
CA ALA A 83 -10.55 -12.69 18.41
C ALA A 83 -9.29 -12.85 19.27
N THR A 84 -9.44 -13.61 20.35
CA THR A 84 -8.38 -13.98 21.29
C THR A 84 -8.16 -15.49 21.25
N GLY A 85 -6.95 -15.97 21.50
CA GLY A 85 -6.65 -17.39 21.53
C GLY A 85 -6.58 -18.05 20.14
N LEU A 86 -6.27 -17.30 19.08
CA LEU A 86 -5.96 -17.88 17.77
C LEU A 86 -4.73 -18.79 17.86
N SER A 87 -4.65 -19.79 16.97
CA SER A 87 -3.42 -20.59 16.88
C SER A 87 -2.19 -19.71 16.62
N ASP A 88 -1.03 -20.17 17.09
CA ASP A 88 0.25 -19.49 16.86
C ASP A 88 0.52 -19.32 15.36
N ALA A 89 0.16 -20.32 14.56
CA ALA A 89 0.36 -20.30 13.11
C ALA A 89 -0.47 -19.20 12.42
N ALA A 90 -1.76 -19.08 12.76
CA ALA A 90 -2.61 -18.02 12.22
C ALA A 90 -2.07 -16.62 12.60
N ARG A 91 -1.65 -16.45 13.87
CA ARG A 91 -1.05 -15.20 14.36
C ARG A 91 0.25 -14.85 13.64
N TRP A 92 1.15 -15.82 13.42
CA TRP A 92 2.39 -15.60 12.68
C TRP A 92 2.14 -15.24 11.21
N LEU A 93 1.21 -15.90 10.53
CA LEU A 93 0.84 -15.59 9.15
C LEU A 93 0.27 -14.18 9.01
N LEU A 94 -0.66 -13.81 9.90
CA LEU A 94 -1.23 -12.46 9.95
C LEU A 94 -0.16 -11.41 10.27
N GLY A 95 0.69 -11.67 11.27
CA GLY A 95 1.77 -10.79 11.67
C GLY A 95 2.78 -10.57 10.54
N LEU A 96 3.20 -11.63 9.85
CA LEU A 96 4.08 -11.52 8.70
C LEU A 96 3.42 -10.77 7.54
N GLY A 97 2.13 -11.00 7.27
CA GLY A 97 1.39 -10.26 6.25
C GLY A 97 1.41 -8.75 6.51
N VAL A 98 1.15 -8.33 7.75
CA VAL A 98 1.22 -6.93 8.18
C VAL A 98 2.64 -6.39 8.11
N LEU A 99 3.64 -7.16 8.55
CA LEU A 99 5.05 -6.77 8.52
C LEU A 99 5.54 -6.53 7.09
N PHE A 100 5.26 -7.44 6.16
CA PHE A 100 5.63 -7.26 4.75
C PHE A 100 4.90 -6.05 4.13
N GLY A 101 3.63 -5.83 4.47
CA GLY A 101 2.90 -4.63 4.04
C GLY A 101 3.56 -3.34 4.54
N ALA A 102 3.93 -3.30 5.83
CA ALA A 102 4.62 -2.16 6.43
C ALA A 102 6.02 -1.93 5.82
N LEU A 103 6.79 -3.00 5.61
CA LEU A 103 8.11 -2.93 5.01
C LEU A 103 8.04 -2.43 3.57
N THR A 104 7.02 -2.88 2.82
CA THR A 104 6.74 -2.40 1.47
C THR A 104 6.51 -0.89 1.46
N ALA A 105 5.59 -0.42 2.30
CA ALA A 105 5.31 1.01 2.43
C ALA A 105 6.59 1.79 2.80
N ALA A 106 7.33 1.32 3.80
CA ALA A 106 8.57 1.95 4.26
C ALA A 106 9.62 2.06 3.15
N VAL A 107 9.83 1.00 2.37
CA VAL A 107 10.78 1.00 1.25
C VAL A 107 10.31 1.93 0.13
N THR A 108 9.01 1.95 -0.20
CA THR A 108 8.46 2.87 -1.20
C THR A 108 8.63 4.34 -0.77
N ILE A 109 8.33 4.67 0.49
CA ILE A 109 8.54 6.01 1.05
C ILE A 109 10.03 6.37 1.02
N ALA A 110 10.90 5.45 1.45
CA ALA A 110 12.34 5.66 1.44
C ALA A 110 12.88 5.89 0.02
N ALA A 111 12.36 5.20 -0.99
CA ALA A 111 12.73 5.41 -2.39
C ALA A 111 12.33 6.82 -2.88
N VAL A 112 11.16 7.32 -2.50
CA VAL A 112 10.71 8.69 -2.82
C VAL A 112 11.58 9.73 -2.12
N VAL A 113 11.83 9.56 -0.82
CA VAL A 113 12.70 10.47 -0.04
C VAL A 113 14.12 10.45 -0.60
N PHE A 114 14.66 9.28 -0.92
CA PHE A 114 15.96 9.11 -1.55
C PHE A 114 16.03 9.84 -2.90
N PHE A 115 15.01 9.70 -3.75
CA PHE A 115 14.93 10.44 -5.00
C PHE A 115 14.97 11.97 -4.79
N LEU A 116 14.19 12.49 -3.85
CA LEU A 116 14.18 13.92 -3.52
C LEU A 116 15.53 14.40 -2.95
N LEU A 117 16.20 13.57 -2.15
CA LEU A 117 17.55 13.85 -1.66
C LEU A 117 18.58 13.91 -2.80
N LEU A 118 18.53 12.98 -3.76
CA LEU A 118 19.42 13.02 -4.92
C LEU A 118 19.19 14.25 -5.80
N LEU A 119 17.93 14.67 -5.94
CA LEU A 119 17.57 15.89 -6.64
C LEU A 119 18.15 17.11 -5.94
N MET A 120 18.05 17.18 -4.61
CA MET A 120 18.64 18.25 -3.80
C MET A 120 20.18 18.28 -3.92
N TRP A 121 20.83 17.12 -4.07
CA TRP A 121 22.28 17.00 -4.24
C TRP A 121 22.78 17.24 -5.67
N ARG A 122 21.91 17.63 -6.61
CA ARG A 122 22.26 17.91 -8.01
C ARG A 122 22.94 16.73 -8.72
N ARG A 123 22.67 15.50 -8.27
CA ARG A 123 23.11 14.27 -8.95
C ARG A 123 22.37 14.14 -10.28
N PRO A 124 22.92 13.42 -11.28
CA PRO A 124 22.27 13.26 -12.57
C PRO A 124 20.87 12.64 -12.41
N PHE A 125 19.85 13.47 -12.67
CA PHE A 125 18.42 13.20 -12.45
C PHE A 125 18.00 11.81 -12.95
N HIS A 126 18.45 11.46 -14.14
CA HIS A 126 18.03 10.24 -14.83
C HIS A 126 18.42 8.95 -14.09
N ARG A 127 19.63 8.88 -13.51
CA ARG A 127 20.05 7.67 -12.78
C ARG A 127 19.28 7.53 -11.48
N ALA A 128 19.09 8.64 -10.75
CA ALA A 128 18.34 8.67 -9.52
C ALA A 128 16.87 8.24 -9.73
N LEU A 129 16.24 8.77 -10.78
CA LEU A 129 14.85 8.47 -11.13
C LEU A 129 14.67 6.99 -11.49
N ILE A 130 15.55 6.43 -12.33
CA ILE A 130 15.48 5.01 -12.71
C ILE A 130 15.65 4.11 -11.49
N THR A 131 16.68 4.34 -10.66
CA THR A 131 16.92 3.49 -9.48
C THR A 131 15.78 3.60 -8.46
N ALA A 132 15.28 4.82 -8.18
CA ALA A 132 14.19 4.99 -7.23
C ALA A 132 12.88 4.34 -7.72
N THR A 133 12.55 4.48 -9.01
CA THR A 133 11.37 3.84 -9.60
C THR A 133 11.50 2.31 -9.62
N GLN A 134 12.69 1.75 -9.88
CA GLN A 134 12.91 0.31 -9.80
C GLN A 134 12.72 -0.23 -8.39
N ILE A 135 13.32 0.43 -7.39
CA ILE A 135 13.21 0.01 -5.99
C ILE A 135 11.76 0.11 -5.53
N ALA A 136 11.09 1.24 -5.80
CA ALA A 136 9.69 1.43 -5.42
C ALA A 136 8.77 0.43 -6.11
N GLY A 137 8.91 0.23 -7.42
CA GLY A 137 8.09 -0.71 -8.18
C GLY A 137 8.32 -2.16 -7.77
N ALA A 138 9.57 -2.58 -7.55
CA ALA A 138 9.90 -3.92 -7.07
C ALA A 138 9.38 -4.16 -5.65
N ALA A 139 9.50 -3.17 -4.76
CA ALA A 139 8.95 -3.24 -3.41
C ALA A 139 7.44 -3.40 -3.44
N LEU A 140 6.72 -2.57 -4.21
CA LEU A 140 5.26 -2.67 -4.35
C LEU A 140 4.83 -4.03 -4.88
N LEU A 141 5.52 -4.57 -5.89
CA LEU A 141 5.19 -5.86 -6.49
C LEU A 141 5.45 -7.01 -5.52
N ILE A 142 6.69 -7.18 -5.05
CA ILE A 142 7.07 -8.30 -4.18
C ILE A 142 6.34 -8.21 -2.85
N GLY A 143 6.29 -7.01 -2.31
CA GLY A 143 5.66 -6.68 -1.05
C GLY A 143 4.15 -6.94 -1.02
N SER A 144 3.43 -6.55 -2.06
CA SER A 144 1.98 -6.81 -2.16
C SER A 144 1.69 -8.30 -2.24
N ILE A 145 2.45 -9.07 -3.04
CA ILE A 145 2.27 -10.52 -3.15
C ILE A 145 2.51 -11.20 -1.80
N LEU A 146 3.61 -10.87 -1.12
CA LEU A 146 3.93 -11.48 0.18
C LEU A 146 2.94 -11.06 1.28
N SER A 147 2.59 -9.78 1.35
CA SER A 147 1.66 -9.25 2.34
C SER A 147 0.27 -9.87 2.19
N VAL A 148 -0.27 -9.88 0.96
CA VAL A 148 -1.61 -10.41 0.70
C VAL A 148 -1.61 -11.94 0.77
N GLY A 149 -0.57 -12.62 0.28
CA GLY A 149 -0.48 -14.08 0.38
C GLY A 149 -0.46 -14.56 1.83
N LEU A 150 0.44 -14.03 2.66
CA LEU A 150 0.57 -14.43 4.06
C LEU A 150 -0.63 -13.97 4.90
N GLY A 151 -1.07 -12.72 4.71
CA GLY A 151 -2.24 -12.20 5.40
C GLY A 151 -3.53 -12.91 4.99
N GLY A 152 -3.67 -13.29 3.73
CA GLY A 152 -4.80 -14.06 3.20
C GLY A 152 -4.86 -15.46 3.78
N LEU A 153 -3.73 -16.18 3.81
CA LEU A 153 -3.64 -17.50 4.46
C LEU A 153 -3.96 -17.42 5.95
N GLY A 154 -3.45 -16.40 6.65
CA GLY A 154 -3.78 -16.16 8.05
C GLY A 154 -5.27 -15.91 8.30
N ARG A 155 -5.95 -15.18 7.40
CA ARG A 155 -7.41 -14.97 7.46
C ARG A 155 -8.20 -16.25 7.22
N MET A 156 -7.76 -17.07 6.25
CA MET A 156 -8.39 -18.37 5.98
C MET A 156 -8.29 -19.30 7.18
N MET A 157 -7.13 -19.36 7.82
CA MET A 157 -6.91 -20.17 9.04
C MET A 157 -7.73 -19.63 10.22
N ALA A 158 -7.77 -18.30 10.41
CA ALA A 158 -8.62 -17.69 11.43
C ALA A 158 -10.11 -17.94 11.21
N ALA A 159 -10.58 -17.90 9.95
CA ALA A 159 -11.96 -18.22 9.61
C ALA A 159 -12.29 -19.66 9.98
N ASP A 160 -11.43 -20.62 9.63
CA ASP A 160 -11.59 -22.04 9.92
C ASP A 160 -11.62 -22.33 11.43
N GLU A 161 -10.76 -21.66 12.21
CA GLU A 161 -10.71 -21.79 13.68
C GLU A 161 -11.94 -21.18 14.38
N LEU A 162 -12.46 -20.07 13.87
CA LEU A 162 -13.59 -19.35 14.47
C LEU A 162 -14.95 -19.91 14.05
N ASN A 163 -15.02 -20.58 12.91
CA ASN A 163 -16.26 -21.08 12.33
C ASN A 163 -17.06 -22.03 13.24
N PRO A 164 -16.44 -23.00 13.94
CA PRO A 164 -17.15 -23.90 14.85
C PRO A 164 -17.84 -23.18 16.01
N ILE A 165 -17.34 -22.00 16.40
CA ILE A 165 -17.89 -21.19 17.49
C ILE A 165 -18.93 -20.21 16.97
N ALA A 166 -18.73 -19.70 15.75
CA ALA A 166 -19.59 -18.71 15.12
C ALA A 166 -20.78 -19.29 14.33
N GLY A 167 -20.90 -20.62 14.24
CA GLY A 167 -22.01 -21.29 13.57
C GLY A 167 -21.88 -21.35 12.04
N ASP A 168 -20.66 -21.56 11.53
CA ASP A 168 -20.36 -21.70 10.09
C ASP A 168 -20.67 -20.44 9.24
N VAL A 169 -20.61 -19.27 9.88
CA VAL A 169 -20.94 -17.95 9.31
C VAL A 169 -19.79 -17.34 8.50
N PHE A 170 -18.56 -17.78 8.75
CA PHE A 170 -17.37 -17.21 8.11
C PHE A 170 -16.95 -18.02 6.90
N VAL A 171 -16.62 -17.33 5.82
CA VAL A 171 -16.10 -17.97 4.62
C VAL A 171 -14.59 -18.05 4.70
N VAL A 172 -14.07 -19.26 4.50
CA VAL A 172 -12.65 -19.52 4.34
C VAL A 172 -12.17 -18.92 3.03
N GLY A 173 -11.77 -17.65 3.09
CA GLY A 173 -11.30 -16.89 1.94
C GLY A 173 -10.74 -15.53 2.36
N PHE A 174 -10.27 -14.78 1.37
CA PHE A 174 -9.81 -13.41 1.58
C PHE A 174 -10.09 -12.57 0.34
N THR A 175 -10.32 -11.28 0.54
CA THR A 175 -10.44 -10.31 -0.57
C THR A 175 -9.06 -9.95 -1.07
N PHE A 176 -8.88 -10.02 -2.40
CA PHE A 176 -7.68 -9.59 -3.08
C PHE A 176 -7.93 -8.27 -3.82
N ASP A 177 -7.25 -7.21 -3.39
CA ASP A 177 -7.21 -5.94 -4.12
C ASP A 177 -5.91 -5.87 -4.95
N PRO A 178 -5.99 -5.98 -6.29
CA PRO A 178 -4.83 -5.93 -7.17
C PRO A 178 -4.27 -4.52 -7.37
N THR A 179 -4.92 -3.45 -6.89
CA THR A 179 -4.53 -2.07 -7.22
C THR A 179 -3.08 -1.76 -6.89
N VAL A 180 -2.60 -2.16 -5.70
CA VAL A 180 -1.21 -1.92 -5.28
C VAL A 180 -0.21 -2.71 -6.15
N LEU A 181 -0.55 -3.95 -6.49
CA LEU A 181 0.26 -4.80 -7.34
C LEU A 181 0.36 -4.22 -8.77
N LEU A 182 -0.77 -3.81 -9.34
CA LEU A 182 -0.82 -3.16 -10.65
C LEU A 182 -0.08 -1.83 -10.67
N ALA A 183 -0.16 -1.05 -9.59
CA ALA A 183 0.63 0.17 -9.42
C ALA A 183 2.13 -0.14 -9.44
N GLY A 184 2.58 -1.20 -8.76
CA GLY A 184 3.97 -1.67 -8.79
C GLY A 184 4.45 -2.01 -10.21
N ILE A 185 3.65 -2.76 -10.96
CA ILE A 185 3.92 -3.09 -12.37
C ILE A 185 4.00 -1.81 -13.22
N GLY A 186 3.07 -0.88 -13.05
CA GLY A 186 3.06 0.40 -13.77
C GLY A 186 4.31 1.24 -13.50
N VAL A 187 4.76 1.31 -12.25
CA VAL A 187 5.99 2.02 -11.87
C VAL A 187 7.24 1.35 -12.47
N LEU A 188 7.30 0.01 -12.51
CA LEU A 188 8.38 -0.71 -13.17
C LEU A 188 8.40 -0.46 -14.68
N ALA A 189 7.24 -0.52 -15.34
CA ALA A 189 7.11 -0.22 -16.76
C ALA A 189 7.60 1.20 -17.07
N LEU A 190 7.25 2.18 -16.24
CA LEU A 190 7.71 3.56 -16.39
C LEU A 190 9.25 3.67 -16.26
N SER A 191 9.85 2.90 -15.36
CA SER A 191 11.31 2.85 -15.22
C SER A 191 12.01 2.35 -16.49
N ILE A 192 11.43 1.36 -17.16
CA ILE A 192 11.91 0.84 -18.45
C ILE A 192 11.85 1.95 -19.51
N VAL A 193 10.72 2.66 -19.61
CA VAL A 193 10.56 3.78 -20.54
C VAL A 193 11.62 4.86 -20.31
N PHE A 194 11.88 5.25 -19.06
CA PHE A 194 12.92 6.22 -18.73
C PHE A 194 14.31 5.73 -19.12
N SER A 195 14.60 4.45 -18.91
CA SER A 195 15.88 3.84 -19.29
C SER A 195 16.10 3.89 -20.80
N TYR A 196 15.08 3.58 -21.60
CA TYR A 196 15.13 3.71 -23.06
C TYR A 196 15.28 5.17 -23.51
N GLY A 197 14.56 6.11 -22.89
CA GLY A 197 14.66 7.53 -23.23
C GLY A 197 16.07 8.09 -23.02
N VAL A 198 16.73 7.69 -21.92
CA VAL A 198 18.12 8.08 -21.64
C VAL A 198 19.09 7.52 -22.67
N LYS A 199 18.87 6.26 -23.10
CA LYS A 199 19.69 5.62 -24.14
C LYS A 199 19.57 6.35 -25.48
N LEU A 200 18.36 6.71 -25.90
CA LEU A 200 18.16 7.47 -27.15
C LEU A 200 18.82 8.85 -27.10
N GLN A 201 18.80 9.51 -25.95
CA GLN A 201 19.47 10.79 -25.75
C GLN A 201 21.01 10.66 -25.75
N SER A 202 21.57 9.55 -25.24
CA SER A 202 23.01 9.33 -25.33
C SER A 202 23.46 9.07 -26.76
N ASP A 203 22.67 8.32 -27.54
CA ASP A 203 23.03 7.95 -28.91
C ASP A 203 23.03 9.17 -29.85
N THR A 204 22.17 10.15 -29.58
CA THR A 204 22.11 11.41 -30.36
C THR A 204 23.30 12.33 -30.08
N LYS A 205 23.91 12.26 -28.89
CA LYS A 205 25.10 13.06 -28.54
C LYS A 205 26.38 12.60 -29.23
N GLY A 206 26.40 11.41 -29.83
CA GLY A 206 27.53 10.90 -30.61
C GLY A 206 27.49 11.27 -32.09
N LEU A 207 26.45 11.97 -32.55
CA LEU A 207 26.21 12.33 -33.96
C LEU A 207 26.48 13.81 -34.28
N VAL A 208 27.00 14.58 -33.31
CA VAL A 208 27.38 15.99 -33.47
C VAL A 208 28.85 16.16 -33.13
#